data_AF-X1FRL8-F1
#
_entry.id   AF-X1FRL8-F1
#
_cell.length_a   1.000
_cell.length_b   1.000
_cell.length_c   1.000
_cell.angle_alpha   90.00
_cell.angle_beta   90.00
_cell.angle_gamma   90.00
#
_symmetry.space_group_name_H-M   'P 1'
#
loop_
_entity.id
_entity.type
_entity.pdbx_description
1 polymer ?
#
loop_
_entity_poly.entity_id
_entity_poly.type
_entity_poly.pdbx_seq_one_letter_code
_entity_poly.pdbx_strand_id
1 'polypeptide(L)' 'QPLVHLYGKAQNQANGLGLNNLAISLSHSKEYAIACVAGEAK' A
#
# COMPACT_ATOMS: atom_id res chain seq x y z
N GLN A 1 10.75 6.71 -5.59
CA GLN A 1 9.57 5.83 -5.71
C GLN A 1 8.82 5.90 -4.38
N PRO A 2 7.49 6.06 -4.36
CA PRO A 2 6.74 6.11 -3.10
C PRO A 2 6.81 4.76 -2.37
N LEU A 3 6.88 4.79 -1.03
CA LEU A 3 7.00 3.62 -0.17
C LEU A 3 5.85 3.59 0.83
N VAL A 4 5.34 2.39 1.12
CA VAL A 4 4.29 2.16 2.13
C VAL A 4 4.90 1.40 3.29
N HIS A 5 4.87 2.00 4.47
CA HIS A 5 5.26 1.36 5.72
C HIS A 5 4.04 1.22 6.62
N LEU A 6 3.70 -0.01 6.98
CA LEU A 6 2.59 -0.32 7.88
C LEU A 6 3.11 -0.47 9.30
N TYR A 7 2.31 -0.03 10.27
CA TYR A 7 2.63 -0.11 11.68
C TYR A 7 1.43 -0.57 12.51
N GLY A 8 1.71 -1.14 13.69
CA GLY A 8 0.70 -1.55 14.66
C GLY A 8 -0.36 -2.47 14.05
N LYS A 9 -1.63 -2.07 14.15
CA LYS A 9 -2.76 -2.89 13.66
C LYS A 9 -2.67 -3.19 12.18
N ALA A 10 -2.30 -2.22 11.34
CA ALA A 10 -2.22 -2.42 9.89
C ALA A 10 -1.12 -3.42 9.50
N GLN A 11 0.02 -3.36 10.19
CA GLN A 11 1.10 -4.32 10.02
C GLN A 11 0.67 -5.73 10.43
N ASN A 12 0.01 -5.86 11.59
CA ASN A 12 -0.46 -7.17 12.08
C ASN A 12 -1.48 -7.80 11.12
N GLN A 13 -2.37 -7.00 10.53
CA GLN A 13 -3.33 -7.49 9.53
C GLN A 13 -2.63 -7.94 8.25
N ALA A 14 -1.69 -7.15 7.72
CA ALA A 14 -0.92 -7.54 6.53
C ALA A 14 -0.14 -8.84 6.76
N ASN A 15 0.51 -8.97 7.92
CA ASN A 15 1.22 -10.19 8.30
C ASN A 15 0.28 -11.40 8.42
N GLY A 16 -0.91 -11.22 9.02
CA GLY A 16 -1.92 -12.27 9.13
C GLY A 16 -2.47 -12.75 7.77
N LEU A 17 -2.41 -11.88 6.76
CA LEU A 17 -2.79 -12.18 5.38
C LEU A 17 -1.61 -12.66 4.51
N GLY A 18 -0.39 -12.75 5.06
CA GLY A 18 0.81 -13.11 4.30
C GLY A 18 1.22 -12.09 3.24
N LEU A 19 0.80 -10.82 3.39
CA LEU A 19 1.12 -9.73 2.48
C LEU A 19 2.51 -9.17 2.78
N ASN A 20 3.45 -9.40 1.86
CA ASN A 20 4.87 -9.14 2.10
C ASN A 20 5.39 -7.90 1.36
N ASN A 21 4.74 -7.54 0.25
CA ASN A 21 5.16 -6.45 -0.61
C ASN A 21 3.95 -5.64 -1.08
N LEU A 22 4.08 -4.32 -1.04
CA LEU A 22 3.07 -3.37 -1.51
C LEU A 22 3.72 -2.41 -2.50
N ALA A 23 3.20 -2.35 -3.72
CA ALA A 23 3.55 -1.35 -4.72
C ALA A 23 2.44 -0.31 -4.80
N ILE A 24 2.80 0.97 -4.79
CA ILE A 24 1.86 2.08 -4.90
C ILE A 24 2.23 3.01 -6.05
N SER A 25 1.21 3.42 -6.81
CA SER A 25 1.30 4.50 -7.81
C SER A 25 0.37 5.64 -7.41
N LEU A 26 0.87 6.87 -7.48
CA LEU A 26 0.15 8.09 -7.10
C LEU A 26 0.05 9.00 -8.33
N SER A 27 -1.13 9.55 -8.56
CA SER A 27 -1.38 10.54 -9.61
C SER A 27 -2.26 11.67 -9.07
N HIS A 28 -1.99 12.90 -9.48
CA HIS A 28 -2.72 14.08 -9.01
C HIS A 28 -2.88 15.11 -10.13
N SER A 29 -4.02 15.79 -10.12
CA SER A 29 -4.37 16.96 -10.93
C SER A 29 -4.87 18.07 -9.99
N LYS A 30 -5.14 19.27 -10.52
CA LYS A 30 -5.62 20.39 -9.69
C LYS A 30 -6.87 20.06 -8.87
N GLU A 31 -7.78 19.26 -9.42
CA GLU A 31 -9.06 18.93 -8.78
C GLU A 31 -9.09 17.56 -8.07
N TYR A 32 -8.18 16.63 -8.36
CA TYR A 32 -8.26 15.26 -7.84
C TYR A 32 -6.92 14.58 -7.59
N ALA A 33 -6.90 13.62 -6.67
CA ALA A 33 -5.78 12.72 -6.43
C ALA A 33 -6.26 11.26 -6.45
N ILE A 34 -5.47 10.38 -7.05
CA ILE A 34 -5.76 8.95 -7.18
C ILE A 34 -4.53 8.16 -6.73
N ALA A 35 -4.76 7.08 -6.01
CA ALA A 35 -3.76 6.09 -5.65
C ALA A 35 -4.21 4.69 -6.12
N CYS A 36 -3.30 3.93 -6.71
CA CYS A 36 -3.49 2.52 -7.04
C CYS A 36 -2.45 1.69 -6.29
N VAL A 37 -2.89 0.63 -5.61
CA VAL A 37 -2.03 -0.24 -4.80
C VAL A 37 -2.19 -1.68 -5.23
N ALA A 38 -1.06 -2.38 -5.41
CA ALA A 38 -1.00 -3.82 -5.62
C ALA A 38 -0.22 -4.46 -4.47
N GLY A 39 -0.73 -5.59 -3.97
CA GLY A 39 -0.08 -6.37 -2.92
C GLY A 39 0.18 -7.80 -3.36
N GLU A 40 1.31 -8.35 -2.93
CA GLU A 40 1.69 -9.75 -3.16
C GLU A 40 1.52 -10.54 -1.85
N ALA A 41 0.72 -11.62 -1.92
CA ALA A 41 0.51 -12.57 -0.84
C ALA A 41 1.20 -13.89 -1.19
N LYS A 42 1.80 -14.56 -0.19
CA LYS A 42 2.54 -15.82 -0.36
C LYS A 42 1.68 -17.04 -0.08
#